data_AF-A0A924MZ09-F1
#
_entry.id   AF-A0A924MZ09-F1
#
_cell.length_a   1.000
_cell.length_b   1.000
_cell.length_c   1.000
_cell.angle_alpha   90.00
_cell.angle_beta   90.00
_cell.angle_gamma   90.00
#
_symmetry.space_group_name_H-M   'P 1'
#
loop_
_entity.id
_entity.type
_entity.pdbx_description
1 polymer ?
#
loop_
_entity_poly.entity_id
_entity_poly.type
_entity_poly.pdbx_seq_one_letter_code
_entity_poly.pdbx_strand_id
1 'polypeptide(L)'
;AIAYMTAYEAKYGKDSVSTFGGHAWDAGQLMAAAGPVALKKAQPGTPEFRAALRDALGNTKNLAGAHGIFNMSPTDHLGLDQRARVMVKIENGTWKVQE
;
A
#
# COMPACT_ATOMS: atom_id res chain seq x y z
N ALA A 1 4.15 -2.71 -7.34
CA ALA A 1 4.27 -4.19 -7.21
C ALA A 1 5.72 -4.69 -7.29
N ILE A 2 6.44 -4.46 -8.39
CA ILE A 2 7.77 -5.05 -8.64
C ILE A 2 8.78 -4.79 -7.52
N ALA A 3 8.84 -3.57 -6.99
CA ALA A 3 9.77 -3.23 -5.90
C ALA A 3 9.58 -4.11 -4.65
N TYR A 4 8.32 -4.36 -4.24
CA TYR A 4 8.02 -5.24 -3.12
C TYR A 4 8.46 -6.68 -3.40
N MET A 5 8.07 -7.21 -4.56
CA MET A 5 8.42 -8.58 -4.97
C MET A 5 9.93 -8.79 -4.98
N THR A 6 10.68 -7.91 -5.64
CA THR A 6 12.14 -7.97 -5.70
C THR A 6 12.77 -7.92 -4.31
N ALA A 7 12.35 -6.98 -3.45
CA ALA A 7 12.89 -6.85 -2.10
C ALA A 7 12.59 -8.07 -1.22
N TYR A 8 11.37 -8.62 -1.33
CA TYR A 8 10.95 -9.77 -0.55
C TYR A 8 11.65 -11.05 -0.99
N GLU A 9 11.66 -11.35 -2.28
CA GLU A 9 12.28 -12.57 -2.81
C GLU A 9 13.81 -12.56 -2.70
N ALA A 10 14.46 -11.40 -2.74
CA ALA A 10 15.89 -11.28 -2.44
C ALA A 10 16.23 -11.74 -1.02
N LYS A 11 15.29 -11.59 -0.07
CA LYS A 11 15.48 -11.95 1.34
C LYS A 11 14.97 -13.35 1.68
N TYR A 12 13.87 -13.77 1.06
CA TYR A 12 13.14 -14.98 1.44
C TYR A 12 13.13 -16.08 0.37
N GLY A 13 13.78 -15.84 -0.77
CA GLY A 13 13.89 -16.79 -1.87
C GLY A 13 12.89 -16.53 -2.98
N LYS A 14 13.21 -17.02 -4.18
CA LYS A 14 12.35 -16.93 -5.36
C LYS A 14 10.98 -17.58 -5.11
N ASP A 15 9.92 -16.97 -5.64
CA ASP A 15 8.53 -17.43 -5.56
C ASP A 15 7.96 -17.50 -4.12
N SER A 16 8.63 -16.85 -3.15
CA SER A 16 8.19 -16.76 -1.75
C SER A 16 7.21 -15.61 -1.49
N VAL A 17 7.04 -14.71 -2.46
CA VAL A 17 6.16 -13.55 -2.34
C VAL A 17 4.69 -13.99 -2.17
N SER A 18 3.95 -13.26 -1.35
CA SER A 18 2.50 -13.43 -1.22
C SER A 18 1.81 -12.08 -1.27
N THR A 19 0.52 -12.07 -1.65
CA THR A 19 -0.30 -10.85 -1.61
C THR A 19 -0.30 -10.21 -0.21
N PHE A 20 -0.25 -11.03 0.84
CA PHE A 20 -0.37 -10.57 2.23
C PHE A 20 0.77 -9.63 2.64
N GLY A 21 2.02 -9.99 2.30
CA GLY A 21 3.16 -9.14 2.64
C GLY A 21 3.16 -7.81 1.89
N GLY A 22 2.53 -7.76 0.71
CA GLY A 22 2.37 -6.52 -0.04
C GLY A 22 1.45 -5.52 0.67
N HIS A 23 0.50 -5.96 1.50
CA HIS A 23 -0.36 -5.04 2.27
C HIS A 23 0.46 -4.29 3.32
N ALA A 24 1.40 -4.97 4.00
CA ALA A 24 2.32 -4.34 4.93
C ALA A 24 3.27 -3.36 4.21
N TRP A 25 3.76 -3.74 3.02
CA TRP A 25 4.54 -2.85 2.17
C TRP A 25 3.76 -1.58 1.83
N ASP A 26 2.51 -1.71 1.39
CA ASP A 26 1.66 -0.58 1.01
C ASP A 26 1.34 0.36 2.17
N ALA A 27 1.10 -0.21 3.36
CA ALA A 27 0.98 0.59 4.58
C ALA A 27 2.27 1.38 4.85
N GLY A 28 3.44 0.77 4.65
CA GLY A 28 4.73 1.45 4.75
C GLY A 28 4.87 2.60 3.75
N GLN A 29 4.47 2.40 2.50
CA GLN A 29 4.49 3.44 1.46
C GLN A 29 3.56 4.61 1.80
N LEU A 30 2.35 4.34 2.29
CA LEU A 30 1.41 5.35 2.76
C LEU A 30 2.00 6.17 3.92
N MET A 31 2.63 5.49 4.89
CA MET A 31 3.29 6.14 6.02
C MET A 31 4.50 6.98 5.58
N ALA A 32 5.30 6.50 4.63
CA ALA A 32 6.43 7.24 4.09
C ALA A 32 5.99 8.52 3.36
N ALA A 33 4.82 8.50 2.71
CA ALA A 33 4.25 9.68 2.06
C ALA A 33 3.62 10.66 3.06
N ALA A 34 2.85 10.17 4.04
CA ALA A 34 2.09 11.00 4.97
C ALA A 34 2.93 11.53 6.15
N GLY A 35 3.91 10.76 6.62
CA GLY A 35 4.74 11.09 7.77
C GLY A 35 5.43 12.46 7.67
N PRO A 36 6.14 12.77 6.57
CA PRO A 36 6.77 14.08 6.37
C PRO A 36 5.78 15.25 6.37
N VAL A 37 4.53 15.03 5.92
CA VAL A 37 3.48 16.05 5.96
C VAL A 37 3.02 16.29 7.40
N ALA A 38 2.82 15.22 8.17
CA ALA A 38 2.43 15.31 9.58
C ALA A 38 3.51 15.98 10.45
N LEU A 39 4.79 15.67 10.19
CA LEU A 39 5.94 16.23 10.92
C LEU A 39 6.05 17.75 10.80
N LYS A 40 5.50 18.35 9.74
CA LYS A 40 5.44 19.83 9.60
C LYS A 40 4.44 20.47 10.56
N LYS A 41 3.49 19.71 11.12
CA LYS A 41 2.40 20.22 11.95
C LYS A 41 2.59 19.92 13.44
N ALA A 42 3.18 18.78 13.79
CA ALA A 42 3.33 18.34 15.18
C ALA A 42 4.46 17.30 15.32
N GLN A 43 4.88 17.04 16.57
CA GLN A 43 5.90 16.05 16.88
C GLN A 43 5.31 14.66 17.12
N PRO A 44 5.98 13.56 16.73
CA PRO A 44 5.53 12.21 17.04
C PRO A 44 5.28 12.02 18.54
N GLY A 45 4.29 11.20 18.87
CA GLY A 45 3.89 10.92 20.25
C GLY A 45 2.75 11.81 20.77
N THR A 46 2.41 12.91 20.09
CA THR A 46 1.31 13.79 20.53
C THR A 46 -0.03 13.47 19.84
N PRO A 47 -1.18 13.86 20.44
CA PRO A 47 -2.48 13.79 19.78
C PRO A 47 -2.53 14.57 18.46
N GLU A 48 -1.86 15.71 18.40
CA GLU A 48 -1.83 16.60 17.23
C GLU A 48 -1.11 15.93 16.07
N PHE A 49 -0.04 15.16 16.33
CA PHE A 49 0.64 14.40 15.28
C PHE A 49 -0.24 13.26 14.75
N ARG A 50 -0.97 12.57 15.62
CA ARG A 50 -1.93 11.54 15.16
C ARG A 50 -3.02 12.16 14.28
N ALA A 51 -3.54 13.34 14.67
CA ALA A 51 -4.51 14.07 13.86
C ALA A 51 -3.93 14.51 12.52
N ALA A 52 -2.72 15.08 12.52
CA ALA A 52 -2.04 15.52 11.31
C ALA A 52 -1.73 14.36 10.35
N LEU A 53 -1.34 13.20 10.89
CA LEU A 53 -1.10 11.98 10.12
C LEU A 53 -2.39 11.44 9.50
N ARG A 54 -3.48 11.37 10.27
CA ARG A 54 -4.81 10.99 9.77
C ARG A 54 -5.24 11.89 8.62
N ASP A 55 -5.09 13.21 8.77
CA ASP A 55 -5.44 14.17 7.72
C ASP A 55 -4.55 14.01 6.48
N ALA A 56 -3.25 13.75 6.67
CA ALA A 56 -2.32 13.53 5.56
C ALA A 56 -2.66 12.25 4.78
N LEU A 57 -2.94 11.14 5.48
CA LEU A 57 -3.37 9.89 4.87
C LEU A 57 -4.67 10.06 4.09
N GLY A 58 -5.68 10.73 4.66
CA GLY A 58 -6.96 11.00 4.01
C GLY A 58 -6.87 11.91 2.77
N ASN A 59 -5.73 12.58 2.58
CA ASN A 59 -5.45 13.41 1.40
C ASN A 59 -4.45 12.76 0.41
N THR A 60 -4.15 11.47 0.58
CA THR A 60 -3.25 10.74 -0.34
C THR A 60 -3.82 10.73 -1.76
N LYS A 61 -3.03 11.15 -2.75
CA LYS A 61 -3.38 11.13 -4.18
C LYS A 61 -2.27 10.47 -4.99
N ASN A 62 -2.66 9.64 -5.96
CA ASN A 62 -1.77 9.00 -6.94
C ASN A 62 -0.57 8.26 -6.34
N LEU A 63 -0.72 7.66 -5.15
CA LEU A 63 0.36 6.91 -4.53
C LEU A 63 0.38 5.47 -5.05
N ALA A 64 1.41 5.12 -5.82
CA ALA A 64 1.58 3.77 -6.34
C ALA A 64 2.07 2.80 -5.25
N GLY A 65 1.31 1.71 -5.05
CA GLY A 65 1.64 0.58 -4.18
C GLY A 65 1.88 -0.73 -4.94
N ALA A 66 1.95 -1.82 -4.19
CA ALA A 66 1.90 -3.18 -4.65
C ALA A 66 0.49 -3.55 -5.13
N HIS A 67 -0.56 -3.13 -4.41
CA HIS A 67 -1.94 -3.51 -4.69
C HIS A 67 -2.73 -2.50 -5.52
N GLY A 68 -2.13 -1.42 -6.00
CA GLY A 68 -2.82 -0.45 -6.85
C GLY A 68 -2.31 0.97 -6.67
N ILE A 69 -3.14 1.95 -7.01
CA ILE A 69 -2.83 3.37 -6.89
C ILE A 69 -3.80 3.99 -5.88
N PHE A 70 -3.28 4.38 -4.71
CA PHE A 70 -4.07 4.95 -3.63
C PHE A 70 -4.45 6.40 -3.91
N ASN A 71 -5.75 6.66 -3.85
CA ASN A 71 -6.42 7.95 -3.93
C ASN A 71 -7.46 8.07 -2.82
N MET A 72 -7.02 8.34 -1.59
CA MET A 72 -7.90 8.44 -0.43
C MET A 72 -8.65 9.78 -0.42
N SER A 73 -9.77 9.80 0.31
CA SER A 73 -10.54 11.00 0.59
C SER A 73 -11.21 10.89 1.97
N PRO A 74 -11.78 11.97 2.54
CA PRO A 74 -12.51 11.89 3.81
C PRO A 74 -13.69 10.90 3.82
N THR A 75 -14.20 10.52 2.65
CA THR A 75 -15.34 9.60 2.50
C THR A 75 -14.96 8.27 1.85
N ASP A 76 -13.70 8.10 1.43
CA ASP A 76 -13.17 6.87 0.88
C ASP A 76 -11.77 6.60 1.45
N HIS A 77 -11.73 5.71 2.44
CA HIS A 77 -10.50 5.29 3.10
C HIS A 77 -9.86 4.05 2.46
N LEU A 78 -10.48 3.46 1.43
CA LEU A 78 -9.86 2.41 0.62
C LEU A 78 -8.98 3.05 -0.44
N GLY A 79 -9.53 4.01 -1.18
CA GLY A 79 -8.81 4.79 -2.18
C GLY A 79 -8.28 3.97 -3.36
N LEU A 80 -8.87 2.81 -3.64
CA LEU A 80 -8.48 1.90 -4.70
C LEU A 80 -9.63 1.73 -5.70
N ASP A 81 -9.29 1.50 -6.97
CA ASP A 81 -10.25 1.30 -8.04
C ASP A 81 -10.06 -0.06 -8.75
N GLN A 82 -10.56 -0.19 -9.98
CA GLN A 82 -10.48 -1.40 -10.79
C GLN A 82 -9.03 -1.88 -10.99
N ARG A 83 -8.04 -0.99 -10.97
CA ARG A 83 -6.61 -1.32 -11.14
C ARG A 83 -6.06 -2.14 -9.98
N ALA A 84 -6.78 -2.22 -8.86
CA ALA A 84 -6.32 -2.85 -7.64
C ALA A 84 -6.65 -4.34 -7.53
N ARG A 85 -7.24 -4.93 -8.58
CA ARG A 85 -7.66 -6.33 -8.56
C ARG A 85 -7.56 -6.97 -9.93
N VAL A 86 -7.31 -8.26 -9.91
CA VAL A 86 -7.36 -9.13 -11.08
C VAL A 86 -8.10 -10.40 -10.68
N MET A 87 -8.79 -11.01 -11.65
CA MET A 87 -9.36 -12.34 -11.44
C MET A 87 -8.28 -13.39 -11.71
N VAL A 88 -8.21 -14.41 -10.86
CA VAL A 88 -7.27 -15.52 -11.00
C VAL A 88 -8.00 -16.85 -10.91
N LYS A 89 -7.46 -17.85 -11.60
CA LYS A 89 -7.92 -19.24 -11.56
C LYS A 89 -6.73 -20.15 -11.23
N ILE A 90 -6.99 -21.22 -10.50
CA ILE A 90 -6.00 -22.28 -10.30
C ILE A 90 -6.00 -23.21 -11.50
N GLU A 91 -4.85 -23.33 -12.15
CA GLU A 91 -4.60 -24.28 -13.24
C GLU A 91 -3.29 -25.00 -12.97
N ASN A 92 -3.31 -26.34 -12.95
CA ASN A 92 -2.14 -27.19 -12.70
C ASN A 92 -1.35 -26.81 -11.43
N GLY A 93 -2.06 -26.44 -10.35
CA GLY A 93 -1.44 -26.06 -9.08
C GLY A 93 -0.81 -24.67 -9.06
N THR A 94 -1.00 -23.84 -10.09
CA THR A 94 -0.50 -22.45 -10.14
C THR A 94 -1.61 -21.45 -10.41
N TRP A 95 -1.36 -20.18 -10.07
CA TRP A 95 -2.27 -19.06 -10.32
C TRP A 95 -2.13 -18.59 -11.76
N LYS A 96 -3.24 -18.54 -12.50
CA LYS A 96 -3.35 -17.95 -13.83
C LYS A 96 -4.27 -16.74 -13.79
N VAL A 97 -3.77 -15.60 -14.28
CA VAL A 97 -4.59 -14.40 -14.48
C VAL A 97 -5.66 -14.74 -15.53
N GLN A 98 -6.90 -14.31 -15.27
CA GLN A 98 -7.99 -14.41 -16.22
C GLN A 98 -8.14 -13.07 -16.95
N GLU A 99 -8.33 -13.13 -18.26
CA GLU A 99 -8.67 -11.97 -19.11
C GLU A 99 -10.18 -11.76 -19.17
#